data_AF-A0A9D6YK21-F1
#
_entry.id   AF-A0A9D6YK21-F1
#
_cell.length_a   1.000
_cell.length_b   1.000
_cell.length_c   1.000
_cell.angle_alpha   90.00
_cell.angle_beta   90.00
_cell.angle_gamma   90.00
#
_symmetry.space_group_name_H-M   'P 1'
#
loop_
_entity.id
_entity.type
_entity.pdbx_description
1 polymer ?
#
loop_
_entity_poly.entity_id
_entity_poly.type
_entity_poly.pdbx_seq_one_letter_code
_entity_poly.pdbx_strand_id
1 'polypeptide(L)'
;MVRRGDISSSIWPEHNDFPHAQFLEVAWGDRDFYQAERGTVWLALKAAFVSPESVLHVVGFSAPIEQYFPSSDVVEVTTSARGFDELSRFIHESYARNGEGQTVRLGQGQYGTSSFYLATGNYHLLNTCNNWIAKALRAAGLPITPLYSMTTGNVLRQVSRFGRVLRESSL
;
A
#
# COMPACT_ATOMS: atom_id res chain seq x y z
N MET A 1 -3.86 2.50 4.66
CA MET A 1 -4.08 1.51 5.73
C MET A 1 -5.54 1.11 5.77
N VAL A 2 -5.83 -0.09 6.25
CA VAL A 2 -7.20 -0.62 6.45
C VAL A 2 -7.31 -1.32 7.81
N ARG A 3 -8.50 -1.42 8.37
CA ARG A 3 -8.73 -2.21 9.60
C ARG A 3 -8.73 -3.69 9.24
N ARG A 4 -7.91 -4.49 9.93
CA ARG A 4 -7.75 -5.92 9.63
C ARG A 4 -9.06 -6.70 9.81
N GLY A 5 -9.81 -6.38 10.87
CA GLY A 5 -11.05 -7.07 11.23
C GLY A 5 -12.20 -6.90 10.22
N ASP A 6 -12.10 -5.93 9.32
CA ASP A 6 -13.13 -5.67 8.30
C ASP A 6 -12.86 -6.47 7.01
N ILE A 7 -11.70 -7.11 6.90
CA ILE A 7 -11.27 -7.86 5.71
C ILE A 7 -11.88 -9.26 5.72
N SER A 8 -12.56 -9.64 4.62
CA SER A 8 -12.98 -11.01 4.43
C SER A 8 -11.81 -11.91 4.02
N SER A 9 -11.63 -13.02 4.74
CA SER A 9 -10.65 -14.08 4.41
C SER A 9 -10.90 -14.74 3.05
N SER A 10 -12.13 -14.67 2.53
CA SER A 10 -12.45 -15.21 1.20
C SER A 10 -12.02 -14.27 0.06
N ILE A 11 -11.69 -13.01 0.37
CA ILE A 11 -11.32 -11.98 -0.62
C ILE A 11 -9.83 -11.68 -0.55
N TRP A 12 -9.28 -11.48 0.65
CA TRP A 12 -7.87 -11.19 0.84
C TRP A 12 -7.28 -12.04 1.98
N PRO A 13 -7.04 -13.35 1.77
CA PRO A 13 -6.59 -14.28 2.80
C PRO A 13 -5.24 -13.90 3.46
N GLU A 14 -4.34 -13.22 2.76
CA GLU A 14 -3.00 -12.86 3.22
C GLU A 14 -3.02 -11.90 4.44
N HIS A 15 -4.14 -11.24 4.74
CA HIS A 15 -4.32 -10.47 5.99
C HIS A 15 -4.17 -11.34 7.26
N ASN A 16 -4.29 -12.67 7.15
CA ASN A 16 -4.12 -13.62 8.25
C ASN A 16 -2.65 -13.82 8.65
N ASP A 17 -1.69 -13.37 7.84
CA ASP A 17 -0.27 -13.38 8.18
C ASP A 17 0.05 -12.40 9.35
N PHE A 18 -0.91 -11.56 9.72
CA PHE A 18 -0.79 -10.53 10.76
C PHE A 18 -1.89 -10.68 11.83
N PRO A 19 -2.00 -11.83 12.52
CA PRO A 19 -3.17 -12.15 13.35
C PRO A 19 -3.38 -11.20 14.54
N HIS A 20 -2.32 -10.55 15.02
CA HIS A 20 -2.34 -9.63 16.16
C HIS A 20 -2.45 -8.16 15.77
N ALA A 21 -2.50 -7.83 14.48
CA ALA A 21 -2.60 -6.47 14.00
C ALA A 21 -4.05 -5.98 14.00
N GLN A 22 -4.27 -4.74 14.46
CA GLN A 22 -5.55 -4.05 14.32
C GLN A 22 -5.70 -3.43 12.93
N PHE A 23 -4.60 -2.92 12.39
CA PHE A 23 -4.54 -2.25 11.09
C PHE A 23 -3.45 -2.88 10.23
N LEU A 24 -3.71 -2.88 8.92
CA LEU A 24 -2.73 -3.21 7.90
C LEU A 24 -2.41 -1.97 7.08
N GLU A 25 -1.14 -1.61 7.03
CA GLU A 25 -0.58 -0.73 6.02
C GLU A 25 -0.13 -1.59 4.83
N VAL A 26 -0.45 -1.13 3.61
CA VAL A 26 -0.05 -1.79 2.38
C VAL A 26 0.60 -0.75 1.49
N ALA A 27 1.81 -1.06 1.04
CA ALA A 27 2.51 -0.28 0.04
C ALA A 27 2.92 -1.18 -1.13
N TRP A 28 2.85 -0.64 -2.34
CA TRP A 28 3.34 -1.29 -3.55
C TRP A 28 4.46 -0.44 -4.15
N GLY A 29 5.56 -1.05 -4.56
CA GLY A 29 6.65 -0.33 -5.20
C GLY A 29 7.81 -1.23 -5.60
N ASP A 30 8.94 -0.61 -5.89
CA ASP A 30 10.12 -1.29 -6.39
C ASP A 30 10.78 -2.19 -5.33
N ARG A 31 11.16 -3.41 -5.74
CA ARG A 31 11.78 -4.41 -4.87
C ARG A 31 13.08 -3.92 -4.23
N ASP A 32 13.94 -3.32 -5.03
CA ASP A 32 15.29 -2.93 -4.64
C ASP A 32 15.26 -1.69 -3.74
N PHE A 33 14.26 -0.82 -3.93
CA PHE A 33 14.01 0.33 -3.07
C PHE A 33 13.56 -0.07 -1.66
N TYR A 34 12.64 -1.04 -1.55
CA TYR A 34 12.03 -1.40 -0.27
C TYR A 34 12.88 -2.34 0.59
N GLN A 35 13.83 -3.08 0.00
CA GLN A 35 14.75 -3.96 0.73
C GLN A 35 16.11 -3.30 1.03
N ALA A 36 16.34 -2.09 0.52
CA ALA A 36 17.56 -1.32 0.74
C ALA A 36 17.68 -0.82 2.20
N GLU A 37 18.87 -0.91 2.79
CA GLU A 37 19.18 -0.30 4.09
C GLU A 37 18.99 1.23 4.04
N ARG A 38 18.65 1.88 5.17
CA ARG A 38 18.32 3.34 5.25
C ARG A 38 19.33 4.27 4.54
N GLY A 39 20.61 3.92 4.48
CA GLY A 39 21.66 4.71 3.79
C GLY A 39 21.71 4.52 2.26
N THR A 40 21.09 3.46 1.75
CA THR A 40 21.06 3.12 0.32
C THR A 40 19.82 3.63 -0.39
N VAL A 41 18.84 4.21 0.33
CA VAL A 41 17.58 4.74 -0.22
C VAL A 41 17.80 5.66 -1.43
N TRP A 42 18.80 6.55 -1.42
CA TRP A 42 19.12 7.43 -2.55
C TRP A 42 19.78 6.70 -3.74
N LEU A 43 20.58 5.67 -3.47
CA LEU A 43 21.19 4.81 -4.50
C LEU A 43 20.15 3.86 -5.11
N ALA A 44 19.26 3.33 -4.27
CA ALA A 44 18.13 2.51 -4.64
C ALA A 44 17.08 3.32 -5.39
N LEU A 45 16.89 4.61 -5.08
CA LEU A 45 16.08 5.54 -5.87
C LEU A 45 16.64 5.69 -7.30
N LYS A 46 17.97 5.70 -7.46
CA LYS A 46 18.64 5.70 -8.79
C LYS A 46 18.58 4.35 -9.49
N ALA A 47 18.66 3.23 -8.76
CA ALA A 47 18.60 1.88 -9.32
C ALA A 47 17.17 1.43 -9.68
N ALA A 48 16.16 1.91 -8.94
CA ALA A 48 14.73 1.67 -9.16
C ALA A 48 14.20 2.24 -10.49
N PHE A 49 15.01 3.00 -11.23
CA PHE A 49 14.68 3.37 -12.61
C PHE A 49 14.85 2.21 -13.60
N VAL A 50 15.28 1.01 -13.17
CA VAL A 50 15.60 -0.14 -14.03
C VAL A 50 15.11 -1.52 -13.49
N SER A 51 14.46 -1.62 -12.32
CA SER A 51 14.11 -2.95 -11.77
C SER A 51 12.88 -3.59 -12.45
N PRO A 52 12.94 -4.89 -12.83
CA PRO A 52 11.83 -5.58 -13.49
C PRO A 52 10.74 -6.07 -12.53
N GLU A 53 10.97 -6.10 -11.21
CA GLU A 53 10.07 -6.72 -10.23
C GLU A 53 9.54 -5.71 -9.20
N SER A 54 8.23 -5.72 -8.98
CA SER A 54 7.57 -4.96 -7.91
C SER A 54 7.33 -5.81 -6.67
N VAL A 55 7.17 -5.16 -5.51
CA VAL A 55 6.87 -5.79 -4.22
C VAL A 55 5.67 -5.12 -3.55
N LEU A 56 4.96 -5.94 -2.77
CA LEU A 56 4.03 -5.49 -1.76
C LEU A 56 4.72 -5.54 -0.40
N HIS A 57 4.72 -4.42 0.29
CA HIS A 57 5.10 -4.33 1.69
C HIS A 57 3.83 -4.23 2.53
N VAL A 58 3.60 -5.22 3.39
CA VAL A 58 2.47 -5.23 4.31
C VAL A 58 2.98 -5.13 5.73
N VAL A 59 2.46 -4.17 6.47
CA VAL A 59 2.85 -3.90 7.86
C VAL A 59 1.63 -4.00 8.75
N GLY A 60 1.68 -4.91 9.72
CA GLY A 60 0.67 -5.03 10.76
C GLY A 60 1.04 -4.17 11.97
N PHE A 61 0.09 -3.37 12.45
CA PHE A 61 0.26 -2.56 13.66
C PHE A 61 -1.05 -2.40 14.44
N SER A 62 -0.92 -2.04 15.72
CA SER A 62 -2.05 -1.84 16.64
C SER A 62 -1.92 -0.55 17.48
N ALA A 63 -0.87 0.24 17.24
CA ALA A 63 -0.71 1.55 17.89
C ALA A 63 -1.70 2.58 17.30
N PRO A 64 -2.06 3.63 18.06
CA PRO A 64 -2.81 4.77 17.53
C PRO A 64 -2.13 5.33 16.28
N ILE A 65 -2.93 5.68 15.27
CA ILE A 65 -2.45 6.10 13.94
C ILE A 65 -1.53 7.32 14.08
N GLU A 66 -1.84 8.23 15.00
CA GLU A 66 -1.10 9.46 15.27
C GLU A 66 0.29 9.20 15.86
N GLN A 67 0.45 8.10 16.60
CA GLN A 67 1.73 7.67 17.17
C GLN A 67 2.57 6.89 16.17
N TYR A 68 1.92 6.10 15.31
CA TYR A 68 2.61 5.31 14.30
C TYR A 68 3.11 6.18 13.13
N PHE A 69 2.38 7.25 12.79
CA PHE A 69 2.73 8.20 11.73
C PHE A 69 2.84 9.64 12.27
N PRO A 70 3.85 9.95 13.10
CA PRO A 70 3.92 11.21 13.83
C PRO A 70 4.20 12.44 12.96
N SER A 71 4.60 12.26 11.70
CA SER A 71 4.94 13.34 10.75
C SER A 71 4.39 13.10 9.35
N SER A 72 3.22 12.45 9.24
CA SER A 72 2.59 12.18 7.95
C SER A 72 1.20 12.79 7.87
N ASP A 73 0.82 13.21 6.66
CA ASP A 73 -0.56 13.59 6.35
C ASP A 73 -1.43 12.34 6.39
N VAL A 74 -2.53 12.40 7.15
CA VAL A 74 -3.46 11.28 7.28
C VAL A 74 -4.85 11.76 6.91
N VAL A 75 -5.43 11.08 5.93
CA VAL A 75 -6.82 11.29 5.51
C VAL A 75 -7.59 9.99 5.74
N GLU A 76 -8.60 10.06 6.59
CA GLU A 76 -9.55 8.97 6.79
C GLU A 76 -10.60 9.01 5.69
N VAL A 77 -10.83 7.87 5.05
CA VAL A 77 -11.82 7.75 3.98
C VAL A 77 -12.80 6.65 4.32
N THR A 78 -14.09 6.97 4.21
CA THR A 78 -15.15 5.97 4.35
C THR A 78 -15.58 5.51 2.96
N THR A 79 -15.78 4.21 2.78
CA THR A 79 -16.36 3.63 1.57
C THR A 79 -17.51 2.68 1.94
N SER A 80 -18.32 2.30 0.96
CA SER A 80 -19.33 1.26 1.12
C SER A 80 -18.68 -0.11 1.38
N ALA A 81 -19.41 -1.05 1.98
CA ALA A 81 -18.93 -2.43 2.18
C ALA A 81 -18.45 -3.05 0.85
N ARG A 82 -19.24 -2.89 -0.23
CA ARG A 82 -18.84 -3.32 -1.57
C ARG A 82 -17.53 -2.66 -2.03
N GLY A 83 -17.38 -1.36 -1.81
CA GLY A 83 -16.14 -0.65 -2.16
C GLY A 83 -14.94 -1.17 -1.37
N PHE A 84 -15.12 -1.51 -0.09
CA PHE A 84 -14.07 -2.12 0.71
C PHE A 84 -13.69 -3.53 0.22
N ASP A 85 -14.66 -4.32 -0.23
CA ASP A 85 -14.42 -5.62 -0.86
C ASP A 85 -13.64 -5.50 -2.17
N GLU A 86 -13.97 -4.51 -3.02
CA GLU A 86 -13.23 -4.24 -4.26
C GLU A 86 -11.79 -3.76 -3.97
N LEU A 87 -11.60 -2.94 -2.93
CA LEU A 87 -10.26 -2.55 -2.46
C LEU A 87 -9.45 -3.77 -2.01
N SER A 88 -10.07 -4.64 -1.20
CA SER A 88 -9.43 -5.86 -0.70
C SER A 88 -9.05 -6.79 -1.84
N ARG A 89 -9.94 -6.95 -2.84
CA ARG A 89 -9.67 -7.73 -4.05
C ARG A 89 -8.53 -7.14 -4.86
N PHE A 90 -8.51 -5.82 -5.05
CA PHE A 90 -7.43 -5.14 -5.76
C PHE A 90 -6.07 -5.37 -5.10
N ILE A 91 -6.02 -5.31 -3.76
CA ILE A 91 -4.81 -5.60 -3.00
C ILE A 91 -4.41 -7.07 -3.17
N HIS A 92 -5.35 -8.00 -3.03
CA HIS A 92 -5.11 -9.44 -3.20
C HIS A 92 -4.61 -9.81 -4.62
N GLU A 93 -5.17 -9.19 -5.66
CA GLU A 93 -4.74 -9.36 -7.05
C GLU A 93 -3.37 -8.75 -7.34
N SER A 94 -2.89 -7.84 -6.48
CA SER A 94 -1.55 -7.26 -6.62
C SER A 94 -0.43 -8.22 -6.20
N TYR A 95 -0.73 -9.34 -5.51
CA TYR A 95 0.27 -10.35 -5.15
C TYR A 95 0.64 -11.22 -6.34
N ALA A 96 1.93 -11.39 -6.60
CA ALA A 96 2.40 -12.39 -7.53
C ALA A 96 2.27 -13.79 -6.93
N ARG A 97 1.95 -14.76 -7.80
CA ARG A 97 1.75 -16.16 -7.44
C ARG A 97 2.77 -17.05 -8.12
N ASN A 98 3.21 -18.11 -7.43
CA ASN A 98 4.05 -19.15 -8.01
C ASN A 98 3.23 -20.09 -8.92
N GLY A 99 3.88 -21.10 -9.51
CA GLY A 99 3.21 -22.10 -10.37
C GLY A 99 2.12 -22.93 -9.67
N GLU A 100 2.05 -22.89 -8.33
CA GLU A 100 1.05 -23.57 -7.51
C GLU A 100 -0.10 -22.63 -7.10
N GLY A 101 -0.10 -21.37 -7.57
CA GLY A 101 -1.11 -20.37 -7.23
C GLY A 101 -0.94 -19.75 -5.84
N GLN A 102 0.17 -20.01 -5.14
CA GLN A 102 0.45 -19.45 -3.82
C GLN A 102 1.19 -18.12 -3.91
N THR A 103 0.96 -17.20 -2.98
CA THR A 103 1.69 -15.93 -2.94
C THR A 103 3.16 -16.13 -2.60
N VAL A 104 4.03 -15.38 -3.25
CA VAL A 104 5.49 -15.50 -3.06
C VAL A 104 5.94 -14.52 -1.98
N ARG A 105 6.17 -15.03 -0.77
CA ARG A 105 6.73 -14.24 0.34
C ARG A 105 8.24 -14.11 0.19
N LEU A 106 8.75 -12.88 0.21
CA LEU A 106 10.17 -12.55 -0.01
C LEU A 106 10.97 -12.43 1.29
N GLY A 107 10.30 -12.29 2.44
CA GLY A 107 10.94 -12.20 3.75
C GLY A 107 10.15 -11.35 4.75
N GLN A 108 10.69 -11.24 5.97
CA GLN A 108 10.20 -10.28 6.96
C GLN A 108 10.59 -8.86 6.52
N GLY A 109 9.73 -7.88 6.80
CA GLY A 109 10.00 -6.48 6.47
C GLY A 109 10.99 -5.82 7.44
N GLN A 110 11.50 -4.63 7.09
CA GLN A 110 12.61 -4.00 7.81
C GLN A 110 12.24 -3.44 9.21
N TYR A 111 10.94 -3.28 9.52
CA TYR A 111 10.47 -2.73 10.81
C TYR A 111 9.11 -3.32 11.22
N GLY A 112 8.92 -3.56 12.53
CA GLY A 112 7.66 -4.09 13.09
C GLY A 112 7.29 -5.51 12.61
N THR A 113 6.04 -5.91 12.84
CA THR A 113 5.48 -7.14 12.23
C THR A 113 5.12 -6.84 10.78
N SER A 114 6.10 -6.95 9.88
CA SER A 114 5.95 -6.66 8.46
C SER A 114 6.43 -7.82 7.58
N SER A 115 5.97 -7.86 6.33
CA SER A 115 6.42 -8.84 5.33
C SER A 115 6.46 -8.24 3.95
N PHE A 116 7.42 -8.69 3.15
CA PHE A 116 7.48 -8.41 1.72
C PHE A 116 6.92 -9.59 0.93
N TYR A 117 6.15 -9.29 -0.10
CA TYR A 117 5.64 -10.25 -1.07
C TYR A 117 6.02 -9.77 -2.47
N LEU A 118 6.29 -10.70 -3.37
CA LEU A 118 6.42 -10.37 -4.79
C LEU A 118 5.07 -9.86 -5.28
N ALA A 119 5.08 -8.80 -6.07
CA ALA A 119 3.88 -8.19 -6.61
C ALA A 119 3.81 -8.32 -8.12
N THR A 120 2.59 -8.29 -8.65
CA THR A 120 2.37 -8.23 -10.10
C THR A 120 2.55 -6.80 -10.61
N GLY A 121 3.04 -6.67 -11.85
CA GLY A 121 3.17 -5.40 -12.56
C GLY A 121 4.62 -4.92 -12.66
N ASN A 122 4.90 -4.20 -13.76
CA ASN A 122 6.23 -3.64 -14.02
C ASN A 122 6.32 -2.23 -13.41
N TYR A 123 7.39 -1.96 -12.66
CA TYR A 123 7.69 -0.63 -12.16
C TYR A 123 8.41 0.18 -13.24
N HIS A 124 7.74 1.22 -13.76
CA HIS A 124 8.36 2.20 -14.67
C HIS A 124 7.86 3.60 -14.27
N LEU A 125 8.56 4.66 -14.69
CA LEU A 125 8.30 6.08 -14.37
C LEU A 125 6.83 6.57 -14.48
N LEU A 126 5.96 5.83 -15.20
CA LEU A 126 4.53 6.13 -15.38
C LEU A 126 3.59 5.28 -14.48
N ASN A 127 4.11 4.35 -13.68
CA ASN A 127 3.37 3.43 -12.81
C ASN A 127 3.94 3.47 -11.38
N THR A 128 3.88 4.65 -10.77
CA THR A 128 4.39 4.91 -9.42
C THR A 128 3.49 4.33 -8.33
N CYS A 129 4.00 4.25 -7.09
CA CYS A 129 3.21 3.91 -5.91
C CYS A 129 1.93 4.78 -5.78
N ASN A 130 1.99 6.05 -6.18
CA ASN A 130 0.85 6.95 -6.19
C ASN A 130 -0.24 6.55 -7.20
N ASN A 131 0.16 6.06 -8.38
CA ASN A 131 -0.77 5.52 -9.36
C ASN A 131 -1.41 4.21 -8.88
N TRP A 132 -0.65 3.35 -8.20
CA TRP A 132 -1.20 2.15 -7.57
C TRP A 132 -2.23 2.51 -6.49
N ILE A 133 -1.92 3.44 -5.60
CA ILE A 133 -2.86 3.94 -4.57
C ILE A 133 -4.11 4.53 -5.24
N ALA A 134 -3.96 5.35 -6.27
CA ALA A 134 -5.10 5.95 -6.96
C ALA A 134 -6.00 4.91 -7.65
N LYS A 135 -5.41 3.85 -8.23
CA LYS A 135 -6.17 2.72 -8.79
C LYS A 135 -6.90 1.94 -7.69
N ALA A 136 -6.25 1.69 -6.55
CA ALA A 136 -6.85 1.04 -5.39
C ALA A 136 -8.06 1.83 -4.86
N LEU A 137 -7.91 3.13 -4.67
CA LEU A 137 -8.98 4.02 -4.21
C LEU A 137 -10.12 4.09 -5.23
N ARG A 138 -9.80 4.11 -6.53
CA ARG A 138 -10.83 4.06 -7.58
C ARG A 138 -11.58 2.73 -7.60
N ALA A 139 -10.89 1.61 -7.41
CA ALA A 139 -11.52 0.30 -7.24
C ALA A 139 -12.47 0.30 -6.03
N ALA A 140 -12.09 1.00 -4.95
CA ALA A 140 -12.92 1.22 -3.78
C ALA A 140 -14.14 2.13 -4.01
N GLY A 141 -14.38 2.59 -5.24
CA GLY A 141 -15.51 3.45 -5.61
C GLY A 141 -15.27 4.94 -5.35
N LEU A 142 -14.05 5.35 -4.99
CA LEU A 142 -13.73 6.76 -4.79
C LEU A 142 -13.47 7.43 -6.15
N PRO A 143 -13.99 8.64 -6.39
CA PRO A 143 -13.83 9.35 -7.66
C PRO A 143 -12.45 10.00 -7.78
N ILE A 144 -11.39 9.18 -7.69
CA ILE A 144 -10.00 9.54 -7.90
C ILE A 144 -9.65 9.32 -9.36
N THR A 145 -8.89 10.23 -9.95
CA THR A 145 -8.38 10.11 -11.31
C THR A 145 -6.91 9.72 -11.27
N PRO A 146 -6.54 8.45 -11.55
CA PRO A 146 -5.14 8.00 -11.46
C PRO A 146 -4.20 8.75 -12.39
N LEU A 147 -4.68 9.22 -13.55
CA LEU A 147 -3.88 9.99 -14.50
C LEU A 147 -3.31 11.29 -13.90
N TYR A 148 -3.94 11.84 -12.86
CA TYR A 148 -3.47 13.04 -12.17
C TYR A 148 -2.69 12.74 -10.88
N SER A 149 -2.51 11.47 -10.51
CA SER A 149 -1.90 11.03 -9.25
C SER A 149 -0.39 10.79 -9.35
N MET A 150 0.33 11.63 -10.09
CA MET A 150 1.79 11.50 -10.25
C MET A 150 2.57 11.74 -8.95
N THR A 151 2.03 12.55 -8.03
CA THR A 151 2.66 12.92 -6.76
C THR A 151 1.76 12.61 -5.56
N THR A 152 2.36 12.42 -4.39
CA THR A 152 1.64 12.21 -3.12
C THR A 152 0.67 13.34 -2.84
N GLY A 153 1.08 14.60 -3.07
CA GLY A 153 0.23 15.77 -2.90
C GLY A 153 -0.99 15.78 -3.82
N ASN A 154 -0.90 15.24 -5.04
CA ASN A 154 -2.06 15.11 -5.93
C ASN A 154 -3.06 14.06 -5.45
N VAL A 155 -2.57 12.94 -4.91
CA VAL A 155 -3.43 11.90 -4.32
C VAL A 155 -4.15 12.47 -3.10
N LEU A 156 -3.40 13.05 -2.16
CA LEU A 156 -3.96 13.63 -0.94
C LEU A 156 -4.99 14.71 -1.25
N ARG A 157 -4.70 15.65 -2.17
CA ARG A 157 -5.68 16.66 -2.60
C ARG A 157 -6.98 16.08 -3.13
N GLN A 158 -6.92 15.00 -3.93
CA GLN A 158 -8.13 14.37 -4.44
C GLN A 158 -8.88 13.64 -3.33
N VAL A 159 -8.18 12.95 -2.45
CA VAL A 159 -8.77 12.14 -1.38
C VAL A 159 -9.37 13.02 -0.28
N SER A 160 -8.73 14.13 0.10
CA SER A 160 -9.24 15.08 1.09
C SER A 160 -10.58 15.71 0.71
N ARG A 161 -11.01 15.64 -0.56
CA ARG A 161 -12.34 16.08 -0.99
C ARG A 161 -13.46 15.11 -0.58
N PHE A 162 -13.11 13.88 -0.24
CA PHE A 162 -14.04 12.78 0.06
C PHE A 162 -13.73 12.09 1.39
N GLY A 163 -12.68 12.53 2.08
CA GLY A 163 -12.24 12.01 3.36
C GLY A 163 -12.14 13.09 4.42
N ARG A 164 -12.04 12.67 5.67
CA ARG A 164 -11.78 13.52 6.82
C ARG A 164 -10.28 13.64 7.01
N VAL A 165 -9.74 14.84 6.85
CA VAL A 165 -8.33 15.12 7.17
C VAL A 165 -8.16 14.97 8.68
N LEU A 166 -7.36 13.99 9.10
CA LEU A 166 -7.02 13.77 10.51
C LEU A 166 -5.80 14.62 10.91
N ARG A 167 -4.89 14.85 9.95
CA ARG A 167 -3.69 15.65 10.15
C ARG A 167 -3.14 16.18 8.83
N GLU A 168 -2.72 17.44 8.85
CA GLU A 168 -1.86 18.05 7.85
C GLU A 168 -0.51 18.37 8.50
N SER A 169 0.56 17.98 7.83
CA SER A 169 1.93 18.33 8.17
C SER A 169 2.13 19.76 7.69
N SER A 170 2.30 20.70 8.61
CA SER A 170 2.80 22.03 8.24
C SER A 170 4.21 21.85 7.68
N LEU A 171 4.41 22.21 6.41
CA LEU A 171 5.72 22.25 5.75
C LEU A 171 6.74 23.08 6.54
#